data_AF-A0A9D3XEP4-F1
#
_entry.id   AF-A0A9D3XEP4-F1
#
_cell.length_a   1.000
_cell.length_b   1.000
_cell.length_c   1.000
_cell.angle_alpha   90.00
_cell.angle_beta   90.00
_cell.angle_gamma   90.00
#
_symmetry.space_group_name_H-M   'P 1'
#
loop_
_entity.id
_entity.type
_entity.pdbx_description
1 polymer ?
#
loop_
_entity_poly.entity_id
_entity_poly.type
_entity_poly.pdbx_seq_one_letter_code
_entity_poly.pdbx_strand_id
1 'polypeptide(L)'
;MASYFEEHNCEPGEPAERARENVLLELARTLFNGQQIDLGSVDFTDWDQRLPPPAARRAVLSLPTVQVTPAQADKGLKCPVCLLEFEEDEGARKMPCEHLFHSGCILPWLGKTNSCPLCRHELPTDDQEYEEYKKDKVRRQQREHRLEYLHGAMYT
;
A
#
# COMPACT_ATOMS: atom_id res chain seq x y z
N MET A 1 -0.80 0.77 45.53
CA MET A 1 -1.03 1.12 44.12
C MET A 1 -1.85 -0.02 43.56
N ALA A 2 -3.14 0.21 43.28
CA ALA A 2 -3.95 -0.82 42.63
C ALA A 2 -3.40 -1.05 41.22
N SER A 3 -3.45 -2.28 40.74
CA SER A 3 -3.06 -2.58 39.37
C SER A 3 -4.07 -1.95 38.40
N TYR A 4 -3.60 -1.57 37.21
CA TYR A 4 -4.44 -1.05 36.11
C TYR A 4 -5.70 -1.90 35.84
N PHE A 5 -5.62 -3.21 36.10
CA PHE A 5 -6.74 -4.14 35.91
C PHE A 5 -7.81 -4.03 37.00
N GLU A 6 -7.46 -3.64 38.22
CA GLU A 6 -8.40 -3.43 39.34
C GLU A 6 -9.12 -2.09 39.24
N GLU A 7 -8.49 -1.05 38.66
CA GLU A 7 -9.14 0.25 38.43
C GLU A 7 -10.26 0.19 37.38
N HIS A 8 -10.25 -0.84 36.52
CA HIS A 8 -11.19 -0.99 35.41
C HIS A 8 -12.15 -2.19 35.55
N ASN A 9 -12.25 -2.84 36.72
CA ASN A 9 -13.11 -4.00 36.96
C ASN A 9 -13.02 -5.08 35.86
N CYS A 10 -11.80 -5.34 35.37
CA CYS A 10 -11.60 -6.34 34.33
C CYS A 10 -11.51 -7.74 34.97
N GLU A 11 -12.65 -8.42 35.10
CA GLU A 11 -12.69 -9.81 35.57
C GLU A 11 -12.47 -10.80 34.39
N PRO A 12 -11.76 -11.92 34.59
CA PRO A 12 -11.67 -12.96 33.58
C PRO A 12 -13.04 -13.61 33.39
N GLY A 13 -13.63 -13.45 32.19
CA GLY A 13 -14.93 -14.05 31.85
C GLY A 13 -14.98 -15.56 32.01
N GLU A 14 -16.17 -16.08 32.31
CA GLU A 14 -16.43 -17.48 32.62
C GLU A 14 -15.91 -18.42 31.51
N PRO A 15 -15.44 -19.64 31.84
CA PRO A 15 -14.84 -20.56 30.86
C PRO A 15 -15.75 -20.88 29.66
N ALA A 16 -17.07 -20.86 29.86
CA ALA A 16 -18.06 -21.13 28.83
C ALA A 16 -18.31 -19.94 27.88
N GLU A 17 -18.13 -18.70 28.34
CA GLU A 17 -18.28 -17.48 27.52
C GLU A 17 -17.03 -17.26 26.66
N ARG A 18 -15.85 -17.58 27.21
CA ARG A 18 -14.57 -17.55 26.50
C ARG A 18 -14.53 -18.50 25.28
N ALA A 19 -15.32 -19.58 25.29
CA ALA A 19 -15.43 -20.48 24.14
C ALA A 19 -16.20 -19.85 22.97
N ARG A 20 -17.10 -18.89 23.23
CA ARG A 20 -17.92 -18.21 22.22
C ARG A 20 -17.23 -16.97 21.65
N GLU A 21 -16.41 -16.30 22.44
CA GLU A 21 -15.66 -15.10 22.01
C GLU A 21 -14.46 -15.44 21.11
N ASN A 22 -13.98 -16.68 21.17
CA ASN A 22 -12.79 -17.14 20.46
C ASN A 22 -13.10 -17.84 19.15
N VAL A 23 -14.25 -17.58 18.53
CA VAL A 23 -14.62 -18.11 17.20
C VAL A 23 -13.53 -17.81 16.18
N LEU A 24 -12.95 -16.60 16.23
CA LEU A 24 -11.87 -16.18 15.34
C LEU A 24 -10.55 -16.93 15.58
N LEU A 25 -10.25 -17.28 16.84
CA LEU A 25 -9.05 -18.04 17.22
C LEU A 25 -9.20 -19.54 16.92
N GLU A 26 -10.41 -20.08 17.06
CA GLU A 26 -10.73 -21.45 16.66
C GLU A 26 -10.75 -21.59 15.14
N LEU A 27 -11.24 -20.58 14.42
CA LEU A 27 -11.07 -20.45 12.96
C LEU A 27 -9.59 -20.41 12.56
N ALA A 28 -8.76 -19.63 13.27
CA ALA A 28 -7.32 -19.60 13.00
C ALA A 28 -6.65 -20.97 13.24
N ARG A 29 -6.96 -21.67 14.34
CA ARG A 29 -6.43 -23.01 14.63
C ARG A 29 -6.85 -24.06 13.59
N THR A 30 -8.09 -24.01 13.14
CA THR A 30 -8.61 -24.93 12.10
C THR A 30 -7.95 -24.67 10.74
N LEU A 31 -7.66 -23.41 10.42
CA LEU A 31 -6.88 -23.03 9.24
C LEU A 31 -5.41 -23.50 9.33
N PHE A 32 -4.76 -23.39 10.50
CA PHE A 32 -3.38 -23.87 10.70
C PHE A 32 -3.25 -25.40 10.70
N ASN A 33 -4.30 -26.13 11.07
CA ASN A 33 -4.30 -27.59 11.10
C ASN A 33 -4.81 -28.24 9.79
N GLY A 34 -5.05 -27.45 8.73
CA GLY A 34 -5.27 -27.95 7.37
C GLY A 34 -6.64 -28.61 7.14
N GLN A 35 -7.67 -28.28 7.92
CA GLN A 35 -9.02 -28.77 7.66
C GLN A 35 -9.75 -27.81 6.71
N GLN A 36 -10.24 -28.35 5.59
CA GLN A 36 -10.87 -27.61 4.50
C GLN A 36 -12.20 -26.99 4.97
N ILE A 37 -12.23 -25.67 5.20
CA ILE A 37 -13.47 -24.93 5.38
C ILE A 37 -14.02 -24.63 3.99
N ASP A 38 -15.12 -25.28 3.60
CA ASP A 38 -15.82 -25.00 2.34
C ASP A 38 -16.69 -23.73 2.49
N LEU A 39 -16.02 -22.57 2.56
CA LEU A 39 -16.65 -21.27 2.31
C LEU A 39 -16.82 -21.14 0.80
N GLY A 40 -17.95 -21.61 0.29
CA GLY A 40 -18.34 -21.42 -1.11
C GLY A 40 -18.14 -19.96 -1.54
N SER A 41 -17.16 -19.75 -2.42
CA SER A 41 -16.82 -18.49 -3.11
C SER A 41 -16.04 -17.39 -2.37
N VAL A 42 -15.31 -17.67 -1.28
CA VAL A 42 -14.15 -16.79 -0.97
C VAL A 42 -12.99 -17.24 -1.84
N ASP A 43 -12.99 -16.75 -3.07
CA ASP A 43 -11.86 -16.91 -3.96
C ASP A 43 -10.66 -16.18 -3.33
N PHE A 44 -9.80 -16.90 -2.61
CA PHE A 44 -8.55 -16.35 -2.07
C PHE A 44 -7.60 -15.90 -3.18
N THR A 45 -7.95 -16.10 -4.46
CA THR A 45 -7.26 -15.48 -5.60
C THR A 45 -7.77 -14.07 -5.96
N ASP A 46 -8.83 -13.56 -5.31
CA ASP A 46 -9.34 -12.17 -5.46
C ASP A 46 -8.39 -11.09 -4.92
N TRP A 47 -7.36 -11.44 -4.14
CA TRP A 47 -6.38 -10.45 -3.69
C TRP A 47 -5.55 -9.87 -4.84
N ASP A 48 -5.41 -10.61 -5.95
CA ASP A 48 -4.71 -10.14 -7.16
C ASP A 48 -5.59 -9.22 -8.04
N GLN A 49 -6.92 -9.21 -7.87
CA GLN A 49 -7.83 -8.42 -8.72
C GLN A 49 -7.89 -6.93 -8.37
N ARG A 50 -7.20 -6.49 -7.30
CA ARG A 50 -7.23 -5.09 -6.84
C ARG A 50 -5.94 -4.33 -7.09
N LEU A 51 -5.00 -4.90 -7.84
CA LEU A 51 -3.82 -4.14 -8.22
C LEU A 51 -4.28 -3.02 -9.16
N PRO A 52 -3.84 -1.78 -8.92
CA PRO A 52 -4.17 -0.70 -9.82
C PRO A 52 -3.59 -1.01 -11.21
N PRO A 53 -4.26 -0.56 -12.28
CA PRO A 53 -3.90 -0.93 -13.63
C PRO A 53 -2.46 -0.55 -13.97
N PRO A 54 -1.90 -1.13 -15.05
CA PRO A 54 -0.57 -0.76 -15.50
C PRO A 54 -0.48 0.74 -15.83
N ALA A 55 0.71 1.31 -15.67
CA ALA A 55 0.93 2.69 -16.06
C ALA A 55 0.76 2.87 -17.57
N ALA A 56 0.23 4.02 -17.97
CA ALA A 56 0.13 4.38 -19.38
C ALA A 56 1.52 4.39 -20.02
N ARG A 57 1.65 3.78 -21.21
CA ARG A 57 2.97 3.67 -21.88
C ARG A 57 3.65 5.02 -22.06
N ARG A 58 2.86 6.04 -22.43
CA ARG A 58 3.30 7.44 -22.54
C ARG A 58 3.87 7.99 -21.24
N ALA A 59 3.26 7.67 -20.10
CA ALA A 59 3.69 8.14 -18.79
C ALA A 59 5.03 7.49 -18.41
N VAL A 60 5.17 6.18 -18.63
CA VAL A 60 6.42 5.45 -18.38
C VAL A 60 7.56 5.98 -19.25
N LEU A 61 7.30 6.21 -20.55
CA LEU A 61 8.32 6.74 -21.48
C LEU A 61 8.72 8.18 -21.17
N SER A 62 7.81 8.99 -20.63
CA SER A 62 8.10 10.37 -20.23
C SER A 62 8.94 10.50 -18.94
N LEU A 63 9.19 9.40 -18.23
CA LEU A 63 10.00 9.43 -17.01
C LEU A 63 11.44 9.86 -17.33
N PRO A 64 11.97 10.89 -16.66
CA PRO A 64 13.33 11.35 -16.90
C PRO A 64 14.34 10.28 -16.47
N THR A 65 15.31 10.02 -17.36
CA THR A 65 16.51 9.25 -17.03
C THR A 65 17.55 10.23 -16.48
N VAL A 66 18.01 9.95 -15.26
CA VAL A 66 19.02 10.74 -14.55
C VAL A 66 20.25 9.86 -14.40
N GLN A 67 21.42 10.41 -14.72
CA GLN A 67 22.68 9.73 -14.43
C GLN A 67 23.05 9.94 -12.98
N VAL A 68 23.47 8.85 -12.32
CA VAL A 68 23.86 8.87 -10.92
C VAL A 68 25.20 9.59 -10.82
N THR A 69 25.22 10.69 -10.07
CA THR A 69 26.46 11.44 -9.82
C THR A 69 27.38 10.67 -8.87
N PRO A 70 28.71 10.85 -8.95
CA PRO A 70 29.65 10.17 -8.05
C PRO A 70 29.35 10.45 -6.58
N ALA A 71 28.94 11.69 -6.25
CA ALA A 71 28.54 12.05 -4.89
C ALA A 71 27.26 11.33 -4.38
N GLN A 72 26.42 10.80 -5.26
CA GLN A 72 25.27 9.96 -4.90
C GLN A 72 25.67 8.49 -4.76
N ALA A 73 26.58 8.00 -5.60
CA ALA A 73 27.17 6.68 -5.48
C ALA A 73 27.96 6.57 -4.16
N ASP A 74 28.77 7.57 -3.81
CA ASP A 74 29.54 7.65 -2.56
C ASP A 74 28.65 7.64 -1.30
N LYS A 75 27.41 8.13 -1.43
CA LYS A 75 26.41 8.11 -0.35
C LYS A 75 25.71 6.75 -0.21
N GLY A 76 26.06 5.77 -1.04
CA GLY A 76 25.46 4.45 -1.06
C GLY A 76 23.99 4.49 -1.50
N LEU A 77 23.66 5.29 -2.52
CA LEU A 77 22.32 5.27 -3.11
C LEU A 77 22.00 3.84 -3.61
N LYS A 78 20.86 3.30 -3.19
CA LYS A 78 20.43 1.93 -3.50
C LYS A 78 19.09 1.93 -4.21
N CYS A 79 18.93 1.03 -5.17
CA CYS A 79 17.63 0.76 -5.78
C CYS A 79 16.76 -0.03 -4.79
N PRO A 80 15.57 0.47 -4.39
CA PRO A 80 14.71 -0.21 -3.42
C PRO A 80 14.14 -1.55 -3.91
N VAL A 81 14.20 -1.82 -5.21
CA VAL A 81 13.62 -3.03 -5.81
C VAL A 81 14.61 -4.19 -5.81
N CYS A 82 15.85 -3.97 -6.24
CA CYS A 82 16.89 -5.01 -6.24
C CYS A 82 17.85 -4.92 -5.05
N LEU A 83 17.76 -3.86 -4.25
CA LEU A 83 18.62 -3.58 -3.09
C LEU A 83 20.11 -3.42 -3.42
N LEU A 84 20.45 -3.25 -4.71
CA LEU A 84 21.81 -3.01 -5.19
C LEU A 84 22.13 -1.51 -5.21
N GLU A 85 23.41 -1.20 -5.01
CA GLU A 85 23.97 0.14 -5.14
C GLU A 85 24.01 0.55 -6.61
N PHE A 86 23.81 1.85 -6.86
CA PHE A 86 23.98 2.40 -8.20
C PHE A 86 25.45 2.65 -8.50
N GLU A 87 25.87 2.33 -9.72
CA GLU A 87 27.21 2.66 -10.21
C GLU A 87 27.30 4.12 -10.67
N GLU A 88 28.53 4.66 -10.73
CA GLU A 88 28.79 5.97 -11.30
C GLU A 88 28.40 6.02 -12.79
N ASP A 89 27.78 7.12 -13.23
CA ASP A 89 27.21 7.30 -14.58
C ASP A 89 26.11 6.28 -14.97
N GLU A 90 25.62 5.46 -14.03
CA GLU A 90 24.54 4.53 -14.30
C GLU A 90 23.20 5.27 -14.53
N GLY A 91 22.45 4.81 -15.54
CA GLY A 91 21.17 5.40 -15.91
C GLY A 91 20.01 4.96 -15.00
N ALA A 92 19.65 5.80 -14.03
CA ALA A 92 18.48 5.63 -13.18
C ALA A 92 17.24 6.31 -13.78
N ARG A 93 16.06 5.72 -13.60
CA ARG A 93 14.77 6.38 -13.88
C ARG A 93 14.26 7.06 -12.63
N LYS A 94 13.86 8.31 -12.79
CA LYS A 94 13.30 9.13 -11.72
C LYS A 94 11.79 9.24 -11.86
N MET A 95 11.07 8.89 -10.80
CA MET A 95 9.61 9.03 -10.72
C MET A 95 9.21 10.48 -10.38
N PRO A 96 7.96 10.91 -10.65
CA PRO A 96 7.46 12.24 -10.28
C PRO A 96 7.44 12.51 -8.77
N CYS A 97 7.51 11.45 -7.96
CA CYS A 97 7.67 11.51 -6.51
C CYS A 97 9.14 11.54 -6.06
N GLU A 98 10.07 11.86 -6.97
CA GLU A 98 11.52 12.01 -6.73
C GLU A 98 12.29 10.71 -6.39
N HIS A 99 11.62 9.56 -6.37
CA HIS A 99 12.27 8.27 -6.13
C HIS A 99 13.00 7.74 -7.37
N LEU A 100 14.19 7.17 -7.15
CA LEU A 100 15.11 6.66 -8.19
C LEU A 100 15.14 5.13 -8.21
N PHE A 101 15.17 4.56 -9.42
CA PHE A 101 15.21 3.11 -9.65
C PHE A 101 16.06 2.79 -10.88
N HIS A 102 16.63 1.59 -10.94
CA HIS A 102 17.22 1.10 -12.19
C HIS A 102 16.14 0.99 -13.28
N SER A 103 16.51 1.34 -14.51
CA SER A 103 15.62 1.20 -15.67
C SER A 103 15.09 -0.23 -15.80
N GLY A 104 15.94 -1.24 -15.57
CA GLY A 104 15.54 -2.66 -15.60
C GLY A 104 14.61 -3.09 -14.46
N CYS A 105 14.59 -2.37 -13.33
CA CYS A 105 13.75 -2.70 -12.18
C CYS A 105 12.37 -2.03 -12.26
N ILE A 106 12.31 -0.75 -12.65
CA ILE A 106 11.05 0.00 -12.61
C ILE A 106 10.15 -0.27 -13.81
N LEU A 107 10.71 -0.57 -14.99
CA LEU A 107 9.90 -0.81 -16.19
C LEU A 107 8.99 -2.05 -16.07
N PRO A 108 9.48 -3.22 -15.61
CA PRO A 108 8.61 -4.38 -15.38
C PRO A 108 7.56 -4.12 -14.30
N TRP A 109 7.90 -3.35 -13.27
CA TRP A 109 6.97 -2.97 -12.21
C TRP A 109 5.82 -2.11 -12.74
N LEU A 110 6.15 -1.08 -13.53
CA LEU A 110 5.17 -0.17 -14.14
C LEU A 110 4.30 -0.85 -15.21
N GLY A 111 4.78 -1.95 -15.79
CA GLY A 111 4.00 -2.83 -16.66
C GLY A 111 2.96 -3.68 -15.93
N LYS A 112 3.02 -3.79 -14.59
CA LYS A 112 2.06 -4.51 -13.75
C LYS A 112 1.17 -3.58 -12.94
N THR A 113 1.72 -2.49 -12.42
CA THR A 113 0.99 -1.51 -11.59
C THR A 113 1.43 -0.10 -11.92
N ASN A 114 0.56 0.89 -11.79
CA ASN A 114 0.91 2.29 -12.01
C ASN A 114 1.56 3.00 -10.81
N SER A 115 1.89 2.28 -9.73
CA SER A 115 2.27 2.91 -8.45
C SER A 115 3.77 2.81 -8.16
N CYS A 116 4.32 3.83 -7.49
CA CYS A 116 5.70 3.81 -7.00
C CYS A 116 5.87 2.76 -5.88
N PRO A 117 6.87 1.85 -5.96
CA PRO A 117 7.13 0.85 -4.92
C PRO A 117 7.36 1.41 -3.51
N LEU A 118 7.88 2.64 -3.40
CA LEU A 118 8.23 3.26 -2.12
C LEU A 118 7.09 4.04 -1.47
N CYS A 119 6.42 4.90 -2.22
CA CYS A 119 5.45 5.85 -1.67
C CYS A 119 4.04 5.68 -2.21
N ARG A 120 3.82 4.69 -3.09
CA ARG A 120 2.53 4.42 -3.76
C ARG A 120 1.99 5.59 -4.59
N HIS A 121 2.83 6.56 -4.95
CA HIS A 121 2.45 7.61 -5.90
C HIS A 121 2.08 6.97 -7.25
N GLU A 122 0.88 7.26 -7.72
CA GLU A 122 0.29 6.66 -8.91
C GLU A 122 0.53 7.51 -10.16
N LEU A 123 1.03 6.88 -11.22
CA LEU A 123 1.08 7.42 -12.57
C LEU A 123 -0.28 7.30 -13.27
N PRO A 124 -0.53 8.12 -14.30
CA PRO A 124 -1.70 7.97 -15.15
C PRO A 124 -1.73 6.58 -15.82
N THR A 125 -2.92 6.00 -15.97
CA THR A 125 -3.17 4.76 -16.70
C THR A 125 -3.90 5.01 -18.02
N ASP A 126 -3.97 3.98 -18.88
CA ASP A 126 -4.75 4.04 -20.13
C ASP A 126 -6.21 3.58 -19.90
N ASP A 127 -6.53 3.07 -18.70
CA ASP A 127 -7.86 2.59 -18.31
C ASP A 127 -8.75 3.75 -17.83
N GLN A 128 -9.70 4.16 -18.68
CA GLN A 128 -10.57 5.31 -18.43
C GLN A 128 -11.41 5.16 -17.16
N GLU A 129 -11.99 3.99 -16.92
CA GLU A 129 -12.84 3.71 -15.76
C GLU A 129 -12.06 3.90 -14.44
N TYR A 130 -10.80 3.44 -14.40
CA TYR A 130 -9.94 3.61 -13.24
C TYR A 130 -9.60 5.09 -12.97
N GLU A 131 -9.30 5.86 -14.02
CA GLU A 131 -9.02 7.29 -13.90
C GLU A 131 -10.24 8.11 -13.47
N GLU A 132 -11.44 7.72 -13.91
CA GLU A 132 -12.71 8.31 -13.45
C GLU A 132 -12.96 7.99 -11.97
N TYR A 133 -12.84 6.71 -11.58
CA TYR A 133 -12.93 6.29 -10.18
C TYR A 133 -11.95 7.06 -9.28
N LYS A 134 -10.70 7.23 -9.72
CA LYS A 134 -9.68 8.00 -9.01
C LYS A 134 -10.10 9.46 -8.80
N LYS A 135 -10.63 10.12 -9.83
CA LYS A 135 -11.13 11.51 -9.73
C LYS A 135 -12.29 11.62 -8.76
N ASP A 136 -13.23 10.68 -8.81
CA ASP A 136 -14.40 10.68 -7.93
C ASP A 136 -14.03 10.42 -6.47
N LYS A 137 -13.07 9.53 -6.22
CA LYS A 137 -12.49 9.31 -4.89
C LYS A 137 -11.88 10.58 -4.31
N VAL A 138 -11.09 11.32 -5.11
CA VAL A 138 -10.49 12.60 -4.70
C VAL A 138 -11.57 13.65 -4.41
N ARG A 139 -12.60 13.78 -5.27
CA ARG A 139 -13.73 14.70 -5.06
C ARG A 139 -14.45 14.41 -3.74
N ARG A 140 -14.69 13.12 -3.44
CA ARG A 140 -15.31 12.69 -2.18
C ARG A 140 -14.45 13.06 -0.97
N GLN A 141 -13.14 12.75 -1.01
CA GLN A 141 -12.21 13.11 0.06
C GLN A 141 -12.14 14.62 0.30
N GLN A 142 -12.12 15.43 -0.77
CA GLN A 142 -12.15 16.89 -0.65
C GLN A 142 -13.44 17.40 -0.02
N ARG A 143 -14.59 16.79 -0.34
CA ARG A 143 -15.87 17.13 0.29
C ARG A 143 -15.86 16.79 1.78
N GLU A 144 -15.33 15.62 2.14
CA GLU A 144 -15.20 15.18 3.54
C GLU A 144 -14.28 16.12 4.32
N HIS A 145 -13.06 16.41 3.80
CA HIS A 145 -12.14 17.36 4.43
C HIS A 145 -12.74 18.77 4.55
N ARG A 146 -13.52 19.24 3.56
CA ARG A 146 -14.22 20.52 3.66
C ARG A 146 -15.26 20.52 4.78
N LEU A 147 -16.03 19.43 4.92
CA LEU A 147 -17.02 19.30 5.98
C LEU A 147 -16.36 19.27 7.36
N GLU A 148 -15.25 18.52 7.50
CA GLU A 148 -14.47 18.45 8.73
C GLU A 148 -13.89 19.81 9.11
N TYR A 149 -13.32 20.54 8.13
CA TYR A 149 -12.83 21.90 8.34
C TYR A 149 -13.93 22.86 8.82
N LEU A 150 -15.11 22.81 8.20
CA LEU A 150 -16.27 23.63 8.62
C LEU A 150 -16.75 23.25 10.03
N HIS A 151 -16.71 21.96 10.38
CA HIS A 151 -17.05 21.49 11.71
C HIS A 151 -16.04 22.03 12.73
N GLY A 152 -14.73 21.88 12.50
CA GLY A 152 -13.69 22.40 13.38
C GLY A 152 -13.77 23.91 13.61
N ALA A 153 -14.02 24.69 12.56
CA ALA A 153 -14.17 26.14 12.66
C ALA A 153 -15.41 26.61 13.44
N MET A 154 -16.40 25.75 13.65
CA MET A 154 -17.59 26.07 14.47
C MET A 154 -17.38 25.85 15.98
N TYR A 155 -16.35 25.09 16.38
CA TYR A 155 -16.08 24.75 17.79
C TYR A 155 -14.77 25.35 18.33
N THR A 156 -14.23 26.37 17.65
CA THR A 156 -13.09 27.20 18.10
C THR A 156 -13.54 28.65 18.24
#